data_AF-A0A9Q9PBW3-F1
#
_entry.id   AF-A0A9Q9PBW3-F1
#
_cell.length_a   1.000
_cell.length_b   1.000
_cell.length_c   1.000
_cell.angle_alpha   90.00
_cell.angle_beta   90.00
_cell.angle_gamma   90.00
#
_symmetry.space_group_name_H-M   'P 1'
#
loop_
_entity.id
_entity.type
_entity.pdbx_description
1 polymer ?
#
loop_
_entity_poly.entity_id
_entity_poly.type
_entity_poly.pdbx_seq_one_letter_code
_entity_poly.pdbx_strand_id
1 'polypeptide(L)'
;MSGGAAAGDVSLHVDWTRCRGRGLCTELFAERLERDEWGYPIARAGGPGARAGSPGDPGASGAGTRDVPVRPHERAAAADAVAMCPLQALRLVER
;
A
#
# COMPACT_ATOMS: atom_id res chain seq x y z
N MET A 1 21.66 -24.88 -2.34
CA MET A 1 22.37 -23.64 -2.71
C MET A 1 21.44 -22.86 -3.63
N SER A 2 20.70 -21.92 -3.05
CA SER A 2 19.85 -20.99 -3.80
C SER A 2 20.17 -19.61 -3.27
N GLY A 3 21.04 -18.90 -4.01
CA GLY A 3 21.33 -17.50 -3.77
C GLY A 3 20.07 -16.69 -4.06
N GLY A 4 19.40 -16.24 -3.02
CA GLY A 4 18.41 -15.17 -3.16
C GLY A 4 19.20 -13.90 -3.44
N ALA A 5 19.26 -13.49 -4.71
CA ALA A 5 19.53 -12.09 -5.03
C ALA A 5 18.64 -11.26 -4.11
N ALA A 6 19.20 -10.24 -3.44
CA ALA A 6 18.41 -9.26 -2.72
C ALA A 6 17.39 -8.72 -3.72
N ALA A 7 16.16 -9.22 -3.63
CA ALA A 7 15.07 -8.77 -4.46
C ALA A 7 14.93 -7.30 -4.09
N GLY A 8 15.19 -6.39 -5.04
CA GLY A 8 15.05 -4.95 -4.83
C GLY A 8 13.76 -4.67 -4.08
N ASP A 9 13.81 -3.74 -3.15
CA ASP A 9 12.71 -3.49 -2.20
C ASP A 9 11.51 -2.95 -3.00
N VAL A 10 10.65 -3.85 -3.48
CA VAL A 10 9.45 -3.48 -4.23
C VAL A 10 8.44 -2.89 -3.25
N SER A 11 7.86 -1.75 -3.60
CA SER A 11 6.76 -1.15 -2.87
C SER A 11 5.56 -0.86 -3.76
N LEU A 12 4.36 -1.02 -3.21
CA LEU A 12 3.11 -0.54 -3.79
C LEU A 12 2.96 0.94 -3.44
N HIS A 13 3.03 1.79 -4.45
CA HIS A 13 2.88 3.23 -4.32
C HIS A 13 1.44 3.67 -4.58
N VAL A 14 0.92 4.55 -3.73
CA VAL A 14 -0.40 5.17 -3.85
C VAL A 14 -0.26 6.65 -4.19
N ASP A 15 -0.82 7.05 -5.33
CA ASP A 15 -1.00 8.45 -5.72
C ASP A 15 -2.32 8.99 -5.13
N TRP A 16 -2.18 9.76 -4.06
CA TRP A 16 -3.29 10.37 -3.32
C TRP A 16 -4.03 11.46 -4.11
N THR A 17 -3.41 12.05 -5.13
CA THR A 17 -4.06 13.06 -5.97
C THR A 17 -5.04 12.42 -6.97
N ARG A 18 -4.80 11.15 -7.32
CA ARG A 18 -5.63 10.36 -8.24
C ARG A 18 -6.59 9.43 -7.52
N CYS A 19 -6.22 8.93 -6.35
CA CYS A 19 -7.06 8.04 -5.56
C CYS A 19 -8.37 8.74 -5.17
N ARG A 20 -9.47 8.00 -5.17
CA ARG A 20 -10.82 8.49 -4.82
C ARG A 20 -11.56 7.56 -3.85
N GLY A 21 -10.82 6.79 -3.05
CA GLY A 21 -11.41 5.91 -2.02
C GLY A 21 -12.28 4.75 -2.53
N ARG A 22 -12.11 4.30 -3.79
CA ARG A 22 -12.95 3.23 -4.39
C ARG A 22 -12.85 1.88 -3.71
N GLY A 23 -11.72 1.58 -3.07
CA GLY A 23 -11.63 0.46 -2.15
C GLY A 23 -11.25 -0.92 -2.63
N LEU A 24 -11.26 -1.19 -3.93
CA LEU A 24 -10.96 -2.54 -4.41
C LEU A 24 -9.53 -3.01 -4.04
N CYS A 25 -8.59 -2.08 -3.88
CA CYS A 25 -7.23 -2.38 -3.45
C CYS A 25 -7.12 -2.85 -1.99
N THR A 26 -8.00 -2.40 -1.09
CA THR A 26 -8.00 -2.87 0.30
C THR A 26 -8.60 -4.28 0.41
N GLU A 27 -9.39 -4.70 -0.58
CA GLU A 27 -9.91 -6.07 -0.66
C GLU A 27 -8.88 -7.02 -1.30
N LEU A 28 -8.24 -6.58 -2.40
CA LEU A 28 -7.26 -7.39 -3.13
C LEU A 28 -5.90 -7.50 -2.41
N PHE A 29 -5.58 -6.56 -1.53
CA PHE A 29 -4.31 -6.55 -0.79
C PHE A 29 -4.53 -6.28 0.71
N ALA A 30 -5.51 -6.98 1.29
CA ALA A 30 -5.96 -6.83 2.66
C ALA A 30 -4.88 -7.16 3.71
N GLU A 31 -3.85 -7.94 3.35
CA GLU A 31 -2.74 -8.27 4.24
C GLU A 31 -1.95 -7.04 4.66
N ARG A 32 -1.88 -6.00 3.80
CA ARG A 32 -1.07 -4.80 4.03
C ARG A 32 -1.84 -3.49 3.98
N LEU A 33 -3.02 -3.48 3.35
CA LEU A 33 -3.88 -2.32 3.28
C LEU A 33 -5.14 -2.53 4.11
N GLU A 34 -5.59 -1.46 4.74
CA GLU A 34 -6.92 -1.32 5.30
C GLU A 34 -7.53 0.00 4.82
N ARG A 35 -8.80 0.20 5.13
CA ARG A 35 -9.57 1.37 4.69
C ARG A 35 -9.76 2.29 5.88
N ASP A 36 -9.46 3.58 5.69
CA ASP A 36 -9.84 4.60 6.67
C ASP A 36 -11.35 4.90 6.65
N GLU A 37 -11.79 5.79 7.53
CA GLU A 37 -13.20 6.21 7.60
C GLU A 37 -13.71 6.96 6.35
N TRP A 38 -12.80 7.48 5.52
CA TRP A 38 -13.12 8.20 4.27
C TRP A 38 -13.04 7.31 3.01
N GLY A 39 -12.67 6.05 3.18
CA GLY A 39 -12.57 5.09 2.08
C GLY A 39 -11.18 4.96 1.44
N TYR A 40 -10.18 5.72 1.88
CA TYR A 40 -8.84 5.70 1.31
C TYR A 40 -8.00 4.55 1.90
N PRO A 41 -7.05 4.01 1.11
CA PRO A 41 -6.19 2.92 1.56
C PRO A 41 -5.11 3.45 2.51
N ILE A 42 -5.02 2.89 3.71
CA ILE A 42 -3.93 3.13 4.67
C ILE A 42 -3.18 1.81 4.91
N ALA A 43 -1.91 1.88 5.29
CA ALA A 43 -1.16 0.70 5.67
C ALA A 43 -1.73 0.13 6.95
N ARG A 44 -1.92 -1.19 6.95
CA ARG A 44 -2.32 -1.94 8.13
C ARG A 44 -1.29 -1.73 9.24
N ALA A 45 -1.78 -1.39 10.43
CA ALA A 45 -0.95 -1.24 11.62
C ALA A 45 -0.12 -2.52 11.88
N GLY A 46 1.19 -2.35 12.14
CA GLY A 46 2.13 -3.45 12.36
C GLY A 46 2.88 -3.94 11.11
N GLY A 47 2.58 -3.41 9.92
CA GLY A 47 3.37 -3.63 8.71
C GLY A 47 4.61 -2.72 8.63
N PRO A 48 5.74 -3.17 8.06
CA PRO A 48 6.85 -2.28 7.74
C PRO A 48 6.35 -1.19 6.77
N GLY A 49 6.65 0.08 7.03
CA GLY A 49 6.21 1.22 6.20
C GLY A 49 4.96 1.96 6.70
N ALA A 50 4.24 1.43 7.70
CA ALA A 50 3.28 2.23 8.45
C ALA A 50 4.07 3.30 9.21
N ARG A 51 4.09 4.55 8.72
CA ARG A 51 4.51 5.65 9.59
C ARG A 51 3.46 5.70 10.70
N ALA A 52 3.88 5.39 11.92
CA ALA A 52 3.11 5.80 13.08
C ALA A 52 2.91 7.31 12.92
N GLY A 53 1.67 7.76 12.73
CA GLY A 53 1.38 9.17 12.90
C GLY A 53 1.94 9.60 14.25
N SER A 54 2.50 10.80 14.33
CA SER A 54 2.96 11.32 15.62
C SER A 54 1.80 11.26 16.62
N PRO A 55 2.01 10.79 17.86
CA PRO A 55 0.96 10.83 18.87
C PRO A 55 0.42 12.27 19.02
N GLY A 56 -0.89 12.45 18.78
CA GLY A 56 -1.55 13.76 18.87
C GLY A 56 -1.81 14.47 17.53
N ASP A 57 -1.52 13.85 16.39
CA ASP A 57 -1.86 14.40 15.08
C ASP A 57 -3.31 14.04 14.70
N PRO A 58 -4.27 14.99 14.69
CA PRO A 58 -5.68 14.70 14.37
C PRO A 58 -5.88 14.24 12.92
N GLY A 59 -4.85 14.37 12.08
CA GLY A 59 -4.79 13.84 10.71
C GLY A 59 -4.09 12.48 10.56
N ALA A 60 -3.70 11.81 11.65
CA ALA A 60 -3.03 10.50 11.58
C ALA A 60 -3.92 9.39 10.99
N SER A 61 -5.25 9.53 11.05
CA SER A 61 -6.20 8.69 10.32
C SER A 61 -6.20 8.94 8.80
N GLY A 62 -5.47 9.96 8.32
CA GLY A 62 -5.41 10.38 6.92
C GLY A 62 -3.98 10.62 6.40
N ALA A 63 -2.95 10.19 7.13
CA ALA A 63 -1.58 10.16 6.63
C ALA A 63 -1.44 8.99 5.66
N GLY A 64 -2.03 9.19 4.50
CA GLY A 64 -2.16 8.19 3.49
C GLY A 64 -0.86 7.45 3.22
N THR A 65 -0.90 6.12 3.25
CA THR A 65 0.32 5.39 2.94
C THR A 65 0.67 5.62 1.48
N ARG A 66 1.75 6.36 1.27
CA ARG A 66 2.28 6.63 -0.06
C ARG A 66 3.00 5.40 -0.62
N ASP A 67 3.71 4.65 0.23
CA ASP A 67 4.52 3.51 -0.20
C ASP A 67 4.43 2.36 0.80
N VAL A 68 3.87 1.23 0.36
CA VAL A 68 3.74 -0.01 1.16
C VAL A 68 4.76 -1.04 0.66
N PRO A 69 5.72 -1.49 1.48
CA PRO A 69 6.64 -2.57 1.11
C PRO A 69 5.89 -3.86 0.72
N VAL A 70 6.27 -4.50 -0.38
CA VAL A 70 5.65 -5.72 -0.89
C VAL A 70 6.64 -6.88 -0.75
N ARG A 71 6.29 -7.90 0.04
CA ARG A 71 7.13 -9.12 0.16
C ARG A 71 7.07 -9.93 -1.14
N PRO A 72 8.06 -10.79 -1.43
CA PRO A 72 8.06 -11.59 -2.65
C PRO A 72 6.78 -12.41 -2.87
N HIS A 73 6.21 -13.00 -1.81
CA HIS A 73 4.97 -13.78 -1.89
C HIS A 73 3.70 -12.92 -2.07
N GLU A 74 3.77 -11.62 -1.78
CA GLU A 74 2.65 -10.68 -1.88
C GLU A 74 2.56 -10.01 -3.26
N ARG A 75 3.57 -10.20 -4.12
CA ARG A 75 3.69 -9.49 -5.40
C ARG A 75 2.50 -9.69 -6.34
N ALA A 76 1.92 -10.90 -6.36
CA ALA A 76 0.75 -11.19 -7.17
C ALA A 76 -0.47 -10.35 -6.73
N ALA A 77 -0.81 -10.38 -5.44
CA ALA A 77 -1.90 -9.60 -4.87
C ALA A 77 -1.72 -8.09 -5.09
N ALA A 78 -0.49 -7.59 -4.92
CA ALA A 78 -0.18 -6.19 -5.18
C ALA A 78 -0.31 -5.82 -6.68
N ALA A 79 0.05 -6.73 -7.59
CA ALA A 79 -0.12 -6.54 -9.03
C ALA A 79 -1.61 -6.56 -9.44
N ASP A 80 -2.42 -7.44 -8.86
CA ASP A 80 -3.87 -7.47 -9.07
C ASP A 80 -4.53 -6.17 -8.61
N ALA A 81 -4.13 -5.65 -7.44
CA ALA A 81 -4.59 -4.36 -6.94
C ALA A 81 -4.24 -3.20 -7.90
N VAL A 82 -3.04 -3.21 -8.50
CA VAL A 82 -2.63 -2.23 -9.52
C VAL A 82 -3.51 -2.36 -10.78
N ALA A 83 -3.67 -3.57 -11.31
CA ALA A 83 -4.43 -3.83 -12.52
C ALA A 83 -5.92 -3.44 -12.36
N MET A 84 -6.47 -3.60 -11.16
CA MET A 84 -7.87 -3.32 -10.85
C MET A 84 -8.13 -1.87 -10.40
N CYS A 85 -7.12 -1.00 -10.44
CA CYS A 85 -7.30 0.43 -10.14
C CYS A 85 -7.65 1.23 -11.41
N PRO A 86 -8.93 1.58 -11.67
CA PRO A 86 -9.32 2.26 -12.90
C PRO A 86 -8.81 3.71 -12.99
N LEU A 87 -8.40 4.29 -11.87
CA LEU A 87 -7.88 5.66 -11.79
C LEU A 87 -6.35 5.70 -11.89
N GLN A 88 -5.70 4.55 -12.07
CA GLN A 88 -4.24 4.44 -12.17
C GLN A 88 -3.52 5.14 -11.00
N ALA A 89 -4.12 5.05 -9.82
CA ALA A 89 -3.58 5.63 -8.59
C ALA A 89 -2.58 4.68 -7.91
N LEU A 90 -2.45 3.44 -8.37
CA LEU A 90 -1.57 2.42 -7.81
C LEU A 90 -0.48 2.04 -8.81
N ARG A 91 0.73 1.83 -8.31
CA ARG A 91 1.86 1.33 -9.10
C ARG A 91 2.83 0.53 -8.24
N LEU A 92 3.47 -0.48 -8.81
CA LEU A 92 4.64 -1.12 -8.19
C LEU A 92 5.89 -0.32 -8.55
N VAL A 93 6.74 -0.05 -7.57
CA VAL A 93 8.04 0.62 -7.76
C VAL A 93 9.14 -0.23 -7.15
N GLU A 94 10.27 -0.33 -7.84
CA GLU A 94 11.51 -0.90 -7.31
C GLU A 94 12.25 0.20 -6.54
N ARG A 95 12.87 -0.14 -5.40
CA ARG A 95 13.76 0.76 -4.66
C ARG A 95 15.18 0.21 -4.62
#